data_AF-A0A3B4CKR9-F1
#
_entry.id   AF-A0A3B4CKR9-F1
#
_cell.length_a   1.000
_cell.length_b   1.000
_cell.length_c   1.000
_cell.angle_alpha   90.00
_cell.angle_beta   90.00
_cell.angle_gamma   90.00
#
_symmetry.space_group_name_H-M   'P 1'
#
loop_
_entity.id
_entity.type
_entity.pdbx_description
1 polymer ?
#
loop_
_entity_poly.entity_id
_entity_poly.type
_entity_poly.pdbx_seq_one_letter_code
_entity_poly.pdbx_strand_id
1 'polypeptide(L)'
;LHWQEAAPTLPPLKSEHFKPCQEKDLAYCLNDGECFVIETLSGPHKHCRCKEGFQGIRCDQFLPKTDSILSDPSECPFHLHSFSLNNERNPDMML
;
A
#
# COMPACT_ATOMS: atom_id res chain seq x y z
N LEU A 1 19.60 42.94 -22.07
CA LEU A 1 19.85 41.55 -21.63
C LEU A 1 19.42 41.48 -20.17
N HIS A 2 18.20 41.03 -19.89
CA HIS A 2 17.79 40.76 -18.52
C HIS A 2 18.41 39.44 -18.12
N TRP A 3 19.35 39.46 -17.17
CA TRP A 3 19.78 38.25 -16.50
C TRP A 3 18.67 37.91 -15.50
N GLN A 4 18.01 36.76 -15.68
CA GLN A 4 17.22 36.18 -14.60
C GLN A 4 18.21 35.46 -13.69
N GLU A 5 18.44 35.98 -12.48
CA GLU A 5 19.09 35.17 -11.44
C GLU A 5 18.20 33.98 -11.14
N ALA A 6 18.73 32.79 -11.38
CA ALA A 6 18.11 31.56 -10.93
C ALA A 6 18.05 31.61 -9.40
N ALA A 7 16.83 31.70 -8.85
CA ALA A 7 16.62 31.57 -7.42
C ALA A 7 17.26 30.26 -6.94
N PRO A 8 17.93 30.24 -5.77
CA PRO A 8 18.49 29.02 -5.21
C PRO A 8 17.34 28.01 -5.03
N THR A 9 17.34 26.97 -5.85
CA THR A 9 16.43 25.84 -5.66
C THR A 9 16.84 25.20 -4.35
N LEU A 10 15.96 25.19 -3.34
CA LEU A 10 16.20 24.40 -2.14
C LEU A 10 16.58 22.99 -2.59
N PRO A 11 17.62 22.36 -1.99
CA PRO A 11 17.91 20.97 -2.29
C PRO A 11 16.63 20.17 -2.06
N PRO A 12 16.30 19.19 -2.92
CA PRO A 12 15.16 18.33 -2.68
C PRO A 12 15.31 17.78 -1.27
N LEU A 13 14.24 17.90 -0.48
CA LEU A 13 14.15 17.38 0.88
C LEU A 13 14.24 15.86 0.81
N LYS A 14 15.44 15.34 0.54
CA LYS A 14 15.76 13.93 0.67
C LYS A 14 15.67 13.67 2.15
N SER A 15 14.62 12.97 2.58
CA SER A 15 14.51 12.53 3.95
C SER A 15 15.77 11.72 4.30
N GLU A 16 16.55 12.20 5.27
CA GLU A 16 17.72 11.47 5.77
C GLU A 16 17.36 10.09 6.34
N HIS A 17 16.08 9.89 6.70
CA HIS A 17 15.60 8.66 7.34
C HIS A 17 15.20 7.55 6.36
N PHE A 18 14.97 7.87 5.08
CA PHE A 18 14.51 6.88 4.10
C PHE A 18 15.60 6.63 3.07
N LYS A 19 16.33 5.53 3.24
CA LYS A 19 17.33 5.08 2.27
C LYS A 19 16.68 4.09 1.30
N PRO A 20 16.89 4.20 -0.02
CA PRO A 20 16.40 3.18 -0.95
C PRO A 20 17.04 1.83 -0.63
N CYS A 21 16.29 0.74 -0.83
CA CYS A 21 16.82 -0.61 -0.68
C CYS A 21 17.97 -0.88 -1.65
N GLN A 22 18.88 -1.79 -1.28
CA GLN A 22 19.90 -2.27 -2.22
C GLN A 22 19.26 -3.16 -3.29
N GLU A 23 19.90 -3.32 -4.46
CA GLU A 23 19.36 -4.14 -5.57
C GLU A 23 18.94 -5.54 -5.14
N LYS A 24 19.74 -6.20 -4.30
CA LYS A 24 19.46 -7.52 -3.74
C LYS A 24 18.18 -7.60 -2.90
N ASP A 25 17.74 -6.46 -2.37
CA ASP A 25 16.60 -6.33 -1.45
C ASP A 25 15.34 -5.81 -2.16
N LEU A 26 15.42 -5.44 -3.45
CA LEU A 26 14.27 -4.94 -4.22
C LEU A 26 13.13 -5.97 -4.33
N ALA A 27 13.47 -7.27 -4.32
CA ALA A 27 12.48 -8.36 -4.31
C ALA A 27 11.73 -8.53 -2.97
N TYR A 28 12.07 -7.73 -1.95
CA TYR A 28 11.33 -7.73 -0.69
C TYR A 28 9.89 -7.21 -0.88
N CYS A 29 9.74 -6.12 -1.62
CA CYS A 29 8.43 -5.57 -1.99
C CYS A 29 7.98 -6.19 -3.32
N LEU A 30 6.79 -6.79 -3.31
CA LEU A 30 6.17 -7.40 -4.50
C LEU A 30 5.23 -6.40 -5.19
N ASN A 31 4.70 -6.78 -6.35
CA ASN A 31 3.66 -6.03 -7.07
C ASN A 31 4.01 -4.55 -7.33
N ASP A 32 5.24 -4.29 -7.77
CA ASP A 32 5.81 -2.96 -8.01
C ASP A 32 5.81 -2.04 -6.76
N GLY A 33 5.83 -2.60 -5.55
CA GLY A 33 5.95 -1.83 -4.31
C GLY A 33 7.32 -1.15 -4.19
N GLU A 34 7.35 0.10 -3.73
CA GLU A 34 8.61 0.81 -3.51
C GLU A 34 9.26 0.37 -2.20
N CYS A 35 10.56 0.04 -2.25
CA CYS A 35 11.32 -0.46 -1.11
C CYS A 35 12.21 0.63 -0.51
N PHE A 36 12.13 0.79 0.81
CA PHE A 36 13.00 1.67 1.58
C PHE A 36 13.45 1.02 2.90
N VAL A 37 14.61 1.46 3.38
CA VAL A 37 15.18 1.08 4.65
C VAL A 37 15.02 2.25 5.63
N ILE A 38 14.45 1.94 6.78
CA ILE A 38 14.36 2.86 7.92
C ILE A 38 15.36 2.40 8.97
N GLU A 39 16.28 3.29 9.35
CA GLU A 39 17.15 3.07 10.50
C GLU A 39 16.36 3.39 11.78
N THR A 40 16.12 2.36 12.59
CA THR A 40 15.47 2.49 13.90
C THR A 40 16.46 2.15 15.01
N LEU A 41 16.06 2.35 16.28
CA LEU A 41 16.86 1.93 17.44
C LEU A 41 17.13 0.42 17.48
N SER A 42 16.28 -0.39 16.83
CA SER A 42 16.44 -1.85 16.71
C SER A 42 17.29 -2.27 15.51
N GLY A 43 17.75 -1.32 14.70
CA GLY A 43 18.53 -1.56 13.48
C GLY A 43 17.79 -1.16 12.20
N PRO A 44 18.37 -1.49 11.03
CA PRO A 44 17.78 -1.18 9.73
C PRO A 44 16.65 -2.15 9.39
N HIS A 45 15.44 -1.62 9.20
CA HIS A 45 14.25 -2.38 8.80
C HIS A 45 13.81 -2.02 7.39
N LYS A 46 13.34 -3.02 6.64
CA LYS A 46 12.78 -2.84 5.31
C LYS A 46 11.30 -2.52 5.40
N HIS A 47 10.86 -1.57 4.59
CA HIS A 47 9.48 -1.14 4.49
C HIS A 47 9.08 -0.99 3.03
N CYS A 48 7.81 -1.29 2.74
CA CYS A 48 7.23 -1.21 1.41
C CYS A 48 6.16 -0.14 1.35
N ARG A 49 6.18 0.69 0.31
CA ARG A 49 5.03 1.50 -0.10
C ARG A 49 4.31 0.76 -1.22
N CYS A 50 3.15 0.20 -0.92
CA CYS A 50 2.40 -0.58 -1.89
C CYS A 50 1.74 0.29 -2.95
N LYS A 51 1.65 -0.27 -4.15
CA LYS A 51 0.85 0.28 -5.24
C LYS A 51 -0.63 0.12 -4.93
N GLU A 52 -1.45 0.98 -5.54
CA GLU A 52 -2.90 0.90 -5.41
C GLU A 52 -3.42 -0.50 -5.75
N GLY A 53 -4.34 -1.02 -4.93
CA GLY A 53 -4.86 -2.38 -5.06
C GLY A 53 -4.02 -3.45 -4.35
N PHE A 54 -2.91 -3.10 -3.70
CA PHE A 54 -2.09 -4.03 -2.93
C PHE A 54 -1.86 -3.56 -1.49
N GLN A 55 -1.74 -4.51 -0.57
CA GLN A 55 -1.51 -4.30 0.85
C GLN A 55 -0.60 -5.38 1.44
N GLY A 56 -0.32 -5.26 2.75
CA GLY A 56 0.57 -6.15 3.49
C GLY A 56 2.00 -5.65 3.56
N ILE A 57 2.80 -6.25 4.46
CA ILE A 57 4.18 -5.84 4.73
C ILE A 57 5.06 -5.89 3.47
N ARG A 58 4.75 -6.82 2.55
CA ARG A 58 5.48 -7.04 1.30
C ARG A 58 4.66 -6.71 0.05
N CYS A 59 3.49 -6.08 0.21
CA CYS A 59 2.56 -5.81 -0.90
C CYS A 59 2.08 -7.07 -1.63
N ASP A 60 2.00 -8.20 -0.94
CA ASP A 60 1.64 -9.51 -1.49
C ASP A 60 0.13 -9.79 -1.46
N GLN A 61 -0.63 -8.99 -0.71
CA GLN A 61 -2.07 -9.14 -0.58
C GLN A 61 -2.79 -8.18 -1.52
N PHE A 62 -3.82 -8.66 -2.20
CA PHE A 62 -4.70 -7.78 -2.97
C PHE A 62 -5.67 -7.06 -2.04
N LEU A 63 -5.93 -5.79 -2.30
CA LEU A 63 -7.06 -5.07 -1.73
C LEU A 63 -8.27 -5.42 -2.59
N PRO A 64 -9.19 -6.28 -2.12
CA PRO A 64 -10.47 -6.40 -2.79
C PRO A 64 -11.07 -5.00 -2.89
N LYS A 65 -11.47 -4.58 -4.09
CA LYS A 65 -12.15 -3.30 -4.33
C LYS A 65 -13.50 -3.34 -3.63
N THR A 66 -13.49 -3.12 -2.33
CA THR A 66 -14.64 -2.55 -1.65
C THR A 66 -14.36 -1.06 -1.66
N ASP A 67 -15.23 -0.28 -2.30
CA ASP A 67 -15.46 1.10 -1.90
C ASP A 67 -15.86 1.07 -0.42
N SER A 68 -14.85 0.98 0.44
CA SER A 68 -15.03 0.83 1.87
C SER A 68 -15.69 2.11 2.36
N ILE A 69 -17.02 2.02 2.46
CA ILE A 69 -17.86 2.84 3.32
C ILE A 69 -17.89 4.33 2.92
N LEU A 70 -18.82 4.73 2.04
CA LEU A 70 -19.50 6.01 2.28
C LEU A 70 -20.21 5.82 3.63
N SER A 71 -19.50 6.20 4.68
CA SER A 71 -19.92 6.08 6.08
C SER A 71 -20.97 7.15 6.33
N ASP A 72 -22.13 7.05 5.70
CA ASP A 72 -23.29 7.81 6.15
C ASP A 72 -23.85 7.07 7.38
N PRO A 73 -23.72 7.62 8.60
CA PRO A 73 -24.11 6.91 9.84
C PRO A 73 -25.64 6.80 10.02
N SER A 74 -26.41 7.17 8.99
CA SER A 74 -27.84 7.49 9.10
C SER A 74 -28.80 6.32 8.81
N GLU A 75 -28.35 5.21 8.21
CA GLU A 75 -29.24 4.17 7.66
C GLU A 75 -29.08 2.81 8.37
N CYS A 76 -29.14 2.79 9.70
CA CYS A 76 -29.31 1.54 10.45
C CYS A 76 -30.54 1.58 11.37
N PRO A 77 -31.77 1.39 10.84
CA PRO A 77 -32.88 0.93 11.64
C PRO A 77 -33.15 -0.56 11.35
N PHE A 78 -32.61 -1.43 12.20
CA PHE A 78 -33.27 -2.69 12.62
C PHE A 78 -34.16 -3.46 11.61
N HIS A 79 -33.65 -4.03 10.51
CA HIS A 79 -34.20 -5.20 9.75
C HIS A 79 -33.35 -5.37 8.48
N LEU A 80 -32.76 -6.52 8.13
CA LEU A 80 -33.50 -7.69 7.67
C LEU A 80 -32.56 -8.90 7.58
N HIS A 81 -32.96 -9.96 8.29
CA HIS A 81 -32.53 -11.33 8.09
C HIS A 81 -32.76 -11.81 6.64
N SER A 82 -31.78 -12.58 6.12
CA SER A 82 -31.99 -13.72 5.21
C SER A 82 -32.41 -13.47 3.76
N PHE A 83 -31.47 -13.48 2.81
CA PHE A 83 -31.61 -14.17 1.51
C PHE A 83 -30.23 -14.58 0.96
N SER A 84 -29.90 -15.86 1.09
CA SER A 84 -29.01 -16.56 0.15
C SER A 84 -29.64 -16.60 -1.25
N LEU A 85 -28.79 -16.60 -2.29
CA LEU A 85 -28.84 -17.33 -3.58
C LEU A 85 -27.89 -16.57 -4.53
N ASN A 86 -26.71 -17.07 -4.89
CA ASN A 86 -26.56 -18.21 -5.79
C ASN A 86 -25.32 -19.06 -5.46
N ASN A 87 -25.61 -20.33 -5.18
CA ASN A 87 -24.76 -21.50 -5.25
C ASN A 87 -24.36 -21.79 -6.72
N GLU A 88 -23.12 -22.21 -7.00
CA GLU A 88 -22.79 -23.55 -7.56
C GLU A 88 -21.31 -23.70 -8.03
N ARG A 89 -20.62 -24.63 -7.35
CA ARG A 89 -19.61 -25.63 -7.82
C ARG A 89 -18.17 -25.24 -8.18
N ASN A 90 -17.21 -25.65 -7.33
CA ASN A 90 -16.30 -26.78 -7.63
C ASN A 90 -15.65 -27.36 -6.34
N PRO A 91 -15.81 -28.66 -6.00
CA PRO A 91 -15.19 -29.30 -4.85
C PRO A 91 -13.99 -30.16 -5.27
N ASP A 92 -12.75 -29.63 -5.35
CA ASP A 92 -11.54 -30.48 -5.47
C ASP A 92 -10.21 -29.72 -5.29
N MET A 93 -9.82 -29.35 -4.05
CA MET A 93 -8.40 -29.19 -3.69
C MET A 93 -8.18 -29.08 -2.17
N MET A 94 -8.52 -30.14 -1.43
CA MET A 94 -7.86 -30.42 -0.14
C MET A 94 -7.33 -31.85 -0.21
N LEU A 95 -6.16 -31.99 -0.83
CA LEU A 95 -5.19 -33.05 -0.55
C LEU A 95 -3.93 -32.39 -0.01
#